data_AF-A0A7S3INE6-F1
#
_entry.id   AF-A0A7S3INE6-F1
#
_cell.length_a   1.000
_cell.length_b   1.000
_cell.length_c   1.000
_cell.angle_alpha   90.00
_cell.angle_beta   90.00
_cell.angle_gamma   90.00
#
_symmetry.space_group_name_H-M   'P 1'
#
loop_
_entity.id
_entity.type
_entity.pdbx_description
1 polymer ?
#
loop_
_entity_poly.entity_id
_entity_poly.type
_entity_poly.pdbx_seq_one_letter_code
_entity_poly.pdbx_strand_id
1 'polypeptide(L)'
;FDLYLTSIYFTVTTITTVGYGDISGNQTNLEKIFCIFIMAIGVIAFSFASGSLASIIQNYDTQNAKLAEQLNILNRVYKDYFLPLDLYTRLKQSLKYNFSQDIDDLNDFLKDLPHNLKIELSLYIHEETYKHIYFMKDKTMSLIAWICPLLKTYLVTENEYVYFEGDEIVNVQFMKKGSCGFVLPKFNNAKYINIQ
;
A
#
# COMPACT_ATOMS: atom_id res chain seq x y z
N PHE A 1 -37.07 -9.14 36.54
CA PHE A 1 -36.64 -8.94 35.14
C PHE A 1 -36.64 -7.45 34.83
N ASP A 2 -37.76 -6.76 35.05
CA ASP A 2 -37.89 -5.32 34.79
C ASP A 2 -36.83 -4.46 35.50
N LEU A 3 -36.54 -4.73 36.78
CA LEU A 3 -35.52 -3.98 37.52
C LEU A 3 -34.10 -4.10 36.92
N TYR A 4 -33.78 -5.23 36.29
CA TYR A 4 -32.48 -5.44 35.63
C TYR A 4 -32.42 -4.70 34.29
N LEU A 5 -33.52 -4.73 33.51
CA LEU A 5 -33.65 -3.95 32.29
C LEU A 5 -33.54 -2.45 32.57
N THR A 6 -34.23 -1.96 33.61
CA THR A 6 -34.15 -0.56 34.04
C THR A 6 -32.73 -0.17 34.46
N SER A 7 -32.03 -1.03 35.19
CA SER A 7 -30.62 -0.81 35.59
C SER A 7 -29.67 -0.76 34.38
N ILE A 8 -29.84 -1.65 33.40
CA ILE A 8 -29.08 -1.62 32.14
C ILE A 8 -29.39 -0.37 31.36
N TYR A 9 -30.67 0.00 31.24
CA TYR A 9 -31.09 1.21 30.53
C TYR A 9 -30.44 2.47 31.13
N PHE A 10 -30.47 2.61 32.47
CA PHE A 10 -29.79 3.70 33.16
C PHE A 10 -28.27 3.70 32.90
N THR A 11 -27.64 2.53 32.94
CA THR A 11 -26.20 2.39 32.70
C THR A 11 -25.83 2.75 31.27
N VAL A 12 -26.56 2.23 30.28
CA VAL A 12 -26.32 2.49 28.85
C VAL A 12 -26.52 3.95 28.52
N THR A 13 -27.64 4.55 28.95
CA THR A 13 -27.95 5.97 28.68
C THR A 13 -26.96 6.93 29.35
N THR A 14 -26.38 6.54 30.49
CA THR A 14 -25.32 7.30 31.17
C THR A 14 -23.98 7.16 30.45
N ILE A 15 -23.57 5.94 30.09
CA ILE A 15 -22.29 5.68 29.39
C ILE A 15 -22.29 6.30 27.99
N THR A 16 -23.38 6.18 27.24
CA THR A 16 -23.49 6.76 25.88
C THR A 16 -23.77 8.26 25.89
N THR A 17 -23.81 8.90 27.05
CA THR A 17 -24.05 10.34 27.24
C THR A 17 -25.39 10.84 26.70
N VAL A 18 -26.37 9.94 26.50
CA VAL A 18 -27.73 10.30 26.03
C VAL A 18 -28.53 10.99 27.13
N GLY A 19 -28.51 10.42 28.34
CA GLY A 19 -29.01 11.08 29.55
C GLY A 19 -30.44 11.62 29.49
N TYR A 20 -31.44 10.79 29.20
CA TYR A 20 -32.86 11.21 29.13
C TYR A 20 -33.40 11.83 30.43
N GLY A 21 -32.80 11.51 31.60
CA GLY A 21 -33.14 12.11 32.89
C GLY A 21 -34.42 11.58 33.54
N ASP A 22 -35.01 10.53 32.96
CA ASP A 22 -36.18 9.80 33.46
C ASP A 22 -35.87 8.96 34.71
N ILE A 23 -34.63 8.49 34.85
CA ILE A 23 -34.11 7.84 36.06
C ILE A 23 -33.00 8.73 36.63
N SER A 24 -33.21 9.27 37.84
CA SER A 24 -32.23 10.15 38.51
C SER A 24 -32.04 9.84 39.99
N GLY A 25 -30.77 9.80 40.43
CA GLY A 25 -30.38 9.61 41.83
C GLY A 25 -30.41 10.92 42.63
N ASN A 26 -31.57 11.56 42.70
CA ASN A 26 -31.72 12.90 43.28
C ASN A 26 -32.29 12.92 44.70
N GLN A 27 -32.64 11.77 45.28
CA GLN A 27 -33.37 11.69 46.55
C GLN A 27 -32.42 11.81 47.75
N THR A 28 -31.22 11.23 47.65
CA THR A 28 -30.22 11.24 48.72
C THR A 28 -28.87 11.78 48.24
N ASN A 29 -28.11 12.47 49.11
CA ASN A 29 -26.75 12.93 48.77
C ASN A 29 -25.82 11.77 48.37
N LEU A 30 -26.00 10.58 48.93
CA LEU A 30 -25.24 9.38 48.56
C LEU A 30 -25.52 8.91 47.12
N GLU A 31 -26.78 8.98 46.67
CA GLU A 31 -27.15 8.64 45.29
C GLU A 31 -26.51 9.60 44.29
N LYS A 32 -26.50 10.91 44.62
CA LYS A 32 -25.84 11.92 43.79
C LYS A 32 -24.34 11.65 43.65
N ILE A 33 -23.67 11.34 44.75
CA ILE A 33 -22.24 10.98 44.73
C ILE A 33 -22.00 9.73 43.88
N PHE A 34 -22.83 8.70 44.03
CA PHE A 34 -22.74 7.49 43.20
C PHE A 34 -22.95 7.79 41.70
N CYS A 35 -23.95 8.61 41.35
CA CYS A 35 -24.18 9.05 39.98
C CYS A 35 -22.99 9.84 39.41
N ILE A 36 -22.34 10.70 40.21
CA ILE A 36 -21.13 11.42 39.76
C ILE A 36 -20.02 10.43 39.43
N PHE A 37 -19.77 9.42 40.27
CA PHE A 37 -18.76 8.40 40.00
C PHE A 37 -19.08 7.57 38.75
N ILE A 38 -20.32 7.10 38.59
CA ILE A 38 -20.70 6.28 37.43
C ILE A 38 -20.65 7.08 36.13
N MET A 39 -21.01 8.37 36.17
CA MET A 39 -20.86 9.28 35.03
C MET A 39 -19.39 9.48 34.66
N ALA A 40 -18.50 9.69 35.65
CA ALA A 40 -17.08 9.85 35.39
C ALA A 40 -16.47 8.60 34.73
N ILE A 41 -16.80 7.41 35.24
CA ILE A 41 -16.37 6.13 34.66
C ILE A 41 -16.97 5.97 33.25
N GLY A 42 -18.25 6.30 33.07
CA GLY A 42 -18.93 6.18 31.79
C GLY A 42 -18.30 7.04 30.68
N VAL A 43 -17.96 8.30 30.99
CA VAL A 43 -17.29 9.20 30.05
C VAL A 43 -15.91 8.68 29.65
N ILE A 44 -15.13 8.15 30.61
CA ILE A 44 -13.81 7.55 30.33
C ILE A 44 -13.97 6.34 29.40
N ALA A 45 -14.91 5.44 29.69
CA ALA A 45 -15.17 4.25 28.90
C ALA A 45 -15.64 4.61 27.47
N PHE A 46 -16.56 5.56 27.33
CA PHE A 46 -17.05 6.02 26.04
C PHE A 46 -15.96 6.69 25.20
N SER A 47 -15.15 7.55 25.82
CA SER A 47 -14.02 8.22 25.15
C SER A 47 -12.99 7.21 24.63
N PHE A 48 -12.66 6.20 25.44
CA PHE A 48 -11.74 5.13 25.04
C PHE A 48 -12.30 4.29 23.88
N ALA A 49 -13.58 3.90 23.95
CA ALA A 49 -14.24 3.14 22.89
C ALA A 49 -14.30 3.93 21.57
N SER A 50 -14.68 5.21 21.63
CA SER A 50 -14.73 6.10 20.46
C SER A 50 -13.33 6.33 19.86
N GLY A 51 -12.32 6.56 20.68
CA GLY A 51 -10.92 6.71 20.22
C GLY A 51 -10.38 5.44 19.58
N SER A 52 -10.72 4.27 20.14
CA SER A 52 -10.33 2.97 19.56
C SER A 52 -10.99 2.75 18.20
N LEU A 53 -12.29 3.05 18.09
CA LEU A 53 -13.02 2.97 16.83
C LEU A 53 -12.43 3.92 15.78
N ALA A 54 -12.13 5.17 16.15
CA ALA A 54 -11.49 6.13 15.26
C ALA A 54 -10.11 5.64 14.77
N SER A 55 -9.31 5.06 15.66
CA SER A 55 -8.01 4.47 15.32
C SER A 55 -8.14 3.28 14.35
N ILE A 56 -9.14 2.40 14.55
CA ILE A 56 -9.41 1.30 13.62
C ILE A 56 -9.76 1.83 12.23
N ILE A 57 -10.65 2.83 12.17
CA ILE A 57 -11.05 3.46 10.90
C ILE A 57 -9.85 4.11 10.21
N GLN A 58 -9.03 4.84 10.96
CA GLN A 58 -7.81 5.47 10.42
C GLN A 58 -6.84 4.43 9.87
N ASN A 59 -6.55 3.36 10.61
CA ASN A 59 -5.63 2.31 10.18
C ASN A 59 -6.13 1.59 8.91
N TYR A 60 -7.43 1.32 8.82
CA TYR A 60 -8.06 0.68 7.66
C TYR A 60 -7.92 1.51 6.36
N ASP A 61 -7.84 2.84 6.46
CA ASP A 61 -7.78 3.75 5.30
C ASP A 61 -6.35 4.17 4.92
N THR A 62 -5.31 3.76 5.66
CA THR A 62 -3.95 4.32 5.47
C THR A 62 -3.33 4.06 4.09
N GLN A 63 -3.48 2.87 3.50
CA GLN A 63 -2.89 2.57 2.19
C GLN A 63 -3.62 3.31 1.05
N ASN A 64 -4.96 3.32 1.07
CA ASN A 64 -5.76 4.04 0.08
C ASN A 64 -5.62 5.55 0.21
N ALA A 65 -5.52 6.07 1.44
CA ALA A 65 -5.28 7.48 1.70
C ALA A 65 -3.94 7.97 1.12
N LYS A 66 -2.85 7.20 1.28
CA LYS A 66 -1.53 7.53 0.69
C LYS A 66 -1.58 7.59 -0.84
N LEU A 67 -2.23 6.61 -1.50
CA LEU A 67 -2.41 6.64 -2.96
C LEU A 67 -3.26 7.84 -3.39
N ALA A 68 -4.34 8.15 -2.66
CA ALA A 68 -5.21 9.28 -2.94
C ALA A 68 -4.43 10.61 -2.82
N GLU A 69 -3.58 10.75 -1.81
CA GLU A 69 -2.71 11.92 -1.62
C GLU A 69 -1.74 12.10 -2.79
N GLN A 70 -1.03 11.05 -3.21
CA GLN A 70 -0.12 11.09 -4.35
C GLN A 70 -0.83 11.45 -5.66
N LEU A 71 -2.04 10.91 -5.88
CA LEU A 71 -2.87 11.28 -7.04
C LEU A 71 -3.32 12.74 -7.00
N ASN A 72 -3.59 13.29 -5.82
CA ASN A 72 -3.92 14.70 -5.65
C ASN A 72 -2.73 15.61 -5.98
N ILE A 73 -1.52 15.22 -5.58
CA ILE A 73 -0.29 15.93 -5.97
C ILE A 73 -0.12 15.87 -7.48
N LEU A 74 -0.25 14.69 -8.10
CA LEU A 74 -0.14 14.55 -9.56
C LEU A 74 -1.17 15.43 -10.30
N ASN A 75 -2.41 15.49 -9.80
CA ASN A 75 -3.46 16.35 -10.37
C ASN A 75 -3.10 17.85 -10.27
N ARG A 76 -2.42 18.25 -9.20
CA ARG A 76 -1.93 19.62 -9.04
C ARG A 76 -0.82 19.92 -10.04
N VAL A 77 0.18 19.05 -10.16
CA VAL A 77 1.27 19.20 -11.14
C VAL A 77 0.71 19.23 -12.56
N TYR A 78 -0.30 18.40 -12.87
CA TYR A 78 -0.97 18.39 -14.17
C TYR A 78 -1.55 19.76 -14.54
N LYS A 79 -2.19 20.44 -13.58
CA LYS A 79 -2.80 21.76 -13.77
C LYS A 79 -1.77 22.88 -13.80
N ASP A 80 -0.80 22.84 -12.89
CA ASP A 80 0.15 23.95 -12.69
C ASP A 80 1.21 24.00 -13.80
N TYR A 81 1.59 22.84 -14.35
CA TYR A 81 2.65 22.74 -15.37
C TYR A 81 2.14 22.32 -16.75
N PHE A 82 0.82 22.25 -16.95
CA PHE A 82 0.18 21.89 -18.23
C PHE A 82 0.80 20.63 -18.86
N LEU A 83 0.89 19.56 -18.08
CA LEU A 83 1.46 18.29 -18.53
C LEU A 83 0.67 17.72 -19.72
N PRO A 84 1.34 17.16 -20.74
CA PRO A 84 0.66 16.45 -21.81
C PRO A 84 -0.11 15.24 -21.25
N LEU A 85 -1.30 14.98 -21.81
CA LEU A 85 -2.23 13.96 -21.31
C LEU A 85 -1.59 12.55 -21.28
N ASP A 86 -0.70 12.26 -22.23
CA ASP A 86 0.04 11.01 -22.31
C ASP A 86 0.93 10.79 -21.08
N LEU A 87 1.75 11.78 -20.73
CA LEU A 87 2.64 11.73 -19.56
C LEU A 87 1.84 11.63 -18.25
N TYR A 88 0.73 12.38 -18.13
CA TYR A 88 -0.16 12.27 -16.98
C TYR A 88 -0.73 10.85 -16.82
N THR A 89 -1.16 10.24 -17.92
CA THR A 89 -1.75 8.90 -17.91
C THR A 89 -0.72 7.85 -17.51
N ARG A 90 0.51 7.94 -18.04
CA ARG A 90 1.64 7.07 -17.68
C ARG A 90 2.01 7.22 -16.20
N LEU A 91 2.10 8.45 -15.69
CA LEU A 91 2.39 8.72 -14.27
C LEU A 91 1.29 8.18 -13.35
N LYS A 92 0.02 8.39 -13.72
CA LYS A 92 -1.13 7.88 -12.96
C LYS A 92 -1.15 6.35 -12.92
N GLN A 93 -0.85 5.69 -14.04
CA GLN A 93 -0.74 4.23 -14.09
C GLN A 93 0.43 3.71 -13.26
N SER A 94 1.59 4.37 -13.33
CA SER A 94 2.77 4.02 -12.51
C SER A 94 2.50 4.17 -11.01
N LEU A 95 1.87 5.27 -10.58
CA LEU A 95 1.49 5.46 -9.17
C LEU A 95 0.51 4.38 -8.70
N LYS A 96 -0.52 4.07 -9.50
CA LYS A 96 -1.45 2.99 -9.16
C LYS A 96 -0.74 1.65 -9.05
N TYR A 97 0.17 1.33 -9.99
CA TYR A 97 0.92 0.07 -10.00
C TYR A 97 1.83 -0.06 -8.77
N ASN A 98 2.60 0.98 -8.43
CA ASN A 98 3.49 0.96 -7.26
C ASN A 98 2.72 0.72 -5.95
N PHE A 99 1.51 1.30 -5.80
CA PHE A 99 0.69 1.15 -4.59
C PHE A 99 -0.22 -0.08 -4.59
N SER A 100 -0.45 -0.73 -5.74
CA SER A 100 -1.23 -1.98 -5.82
C SER A 100 -0.35 -3.22 -5.72
N GLN A 101 0.97 -3.04 -5.68
CA GLN A 101 1.91 -4.09 -5.37
C GLN A 101 2.27 -4.03 -3.88
N ASP A 102 1.94 -5.09 -3.14
CA ASP A 102 2.47 -5.45 -1.82
C ASP A 102 4.02 -5.57 -1.78
N ILE A 103 4.74 -5.07 -2.80
CA ILE A 103 6.19 -5.22 -2.95
C ILE A 103 6.95 -4.46 -1.87
N ASP A 104 6.48 -3.29 -1.43
CA ASP A 104 7.15 -2.55 -0.37
C ASP A 104 6.96 -3.25 0.98
N ASP A 105 5.74 -3.71 1.30
CA ASP A 105 5.44 -4.50 2.51
C ASP A 105 6.20 -5.84 2.51
N LEU A 106 6.29 -6.50 1.35
CA LEU A 106 7.07 -7.73 1.17
C LEU A 106 8.57 -7.47 1.32
N ASN A 107 9.10 -6.40 0.73
CA ASN A 107 10.51 -6.04 0.85
C ASN A 107 10.90 -5.67 2.28
N ASP A 108 10.00 -5.00 3.02
CA ASP A 108 10.20 -4.70 4.43
C ASP A 108 10.14 -5.98 5.28
N PHE A 109 9.17 -6.87 5.06
CA PHE A 109 9.14 -8.19 5.67
C PHE A 109 10.41 -9.02 5.38
N LEU A 110 10.92 -8.96 4.14
CA LEU A 110 12.14 -9.64 3.72
C LEU A 110 13.42 -9.06 4.37
N LYS A 111 13.41 -7.85 4.92
CA LYS A 111 14.55 -7.28 5.66
C LYS A 111 14.67 -7.86 7.06
N ASP A 112 13.55 -8.18 7.69
CA ASP A 112 13.51 -8.70 9.06
C ASP A 112 13.81 -10.21 9.15
N LEU A 113 13.79 -10.90 8.00
CA LEU A 113 14.10 -12.32 7.93
C LEU A 113 15.60 -12.61 8.05
N PRO A 114 15.99 -13.71 8.73
CA PRO A 114 17.33 -14.26 8.67
C PRO A 114 17.78 -14.52 7.23
N HIS A 115 19.08 -14.33 6.96
CA HIS A 115 19.65 -14.35 5.61
C HIS A 115 19.30 -15.63 4.81
N ASN A 116 19.29 -16.79 5.44
CA ASN A 116 18.94 -18.06 4.79
C ASN A 116 17.46 -18.10 4.35
N LEU A 117 16.53 -17.73 5.23
CA LEU A 117 15.09 -17.71 4.95
C LEU A 117 14.75 -16.65 3.90
N LYS A 118 15.44 -15.51 3.92
CA LYS A 118 15.30 -14.45 2.91
C LYS A 118 15.62 -14.95 1.51
N ILE A 119 16.72 -15.69 1.34
CA ILE A 119 17.12 -16.25 0.05
C ILE A 119 16.08 -17.25 -0.44
N GLU A 120 15.69 -18.18 0.43
CA GLU A 120 14.72 -19.24 0.09
C GLU A 120 13.37 -18.66 -0.33
N LEU A 121 12.83 -17.72 0.47
CA LEU A 121 11.55 -17.08 0.17
C LEU A 121 11.62 -16.21 -1.09
N SER A 122 12.71 -15.46 -1.30
CA SER A 122 12.89 -14.65 -2.51
C SER A 122 12.94 -15.52 -3.77
N LEU A 123 13.63 -16.66 -3.74
CA LEU A 123 13.67 -17.60 -4.85
C LEU A 123 12.29 -18.19 -5.16
N TYR A 124 11.52 -18.52 -4.12
CA TYR A 124 10.16 -19.05 -4.28
C TYR A 124 9.23 -18.02 -4.93
N ILE A 125 9.23 -16.77 -4.45
CA ILE A 125 8.37 -15.70 -4.97
C ILE A 125 8.70 -15.37 -6.43
N HIS A 126 10.00 -15.36 -6.78
CA HIS A 126 10.46 -14.95 -8.10
C HIS A 126 10.77 -16.12 -9.04
N GLU A 127 10.32 -17.34 -8.71
CA GLU A 127 10.58 -18.56 -9.47
C GLU A 127 10.24 -18.41 -10.96
N GLU A 128 9.05 -17.88 -11.24
CA GLU A 128 8.59 -17.60 -12.60
C GLU A 128 9.38 -16.48 -13.29
N THR A 129 9.98 -15.56 -12.54
CA THR A 129 10.69 -14.42 -13.14
C THR A 129 12.09 -14.79 -13.57
N TYR A 130 12.89 -15.43 -12.70
CA TYR A 130 14.28 -15.73 -13.04
C TYR A 130 14.41 -16.90 -14.03
N LYS A 131 13.46 -17.85 -14.06
CA LYS A 131 13.46 -18.95 -15.04
C LYS A 131 13.33 -18.47 -16.49
N HIS A 132 12.59 -17.38 -16.71
CA HIS A 132 12.39 -16.79 -18.04
C HIS A 132 13.55 -15.89 -18.48
N ILE A 133 14.34 -15.38 -17.53
CA ILE A 133 15.48 -14.51 -17.86
C ILE A 133 16.69 -15.38 -18.18
N TYR A 134 17.10 -15.41 -19.46
CA TYR A 134 18.25 -16.20 -19.92
C TYR A 134 19.52 -15.94 -19.10
N PHE A 135 19.78 -14.68 -18.74
CA PHE A 135 20.96 -14.28 -17.95
C PHE A 135 21.04 -14.94 -16.56
N MET A 136 19.90 -15.31 -15.98
CA MET A 136 19.80 -15.85 -14.61
C MET A 136 20.00 -17.37 -14.54
N LYS A 137 19.94 -18.11 -15.66
CA LYS A 137 20.04 -19.59 -15.67
C LYS A 137 21.33 -20.14 -15.07
N ASP A 138 22.45 -19.45 -15.30
CA ASP A 138 23.78 -19.88 -14.88
C ASP A 138 24.31 -19.11 -13.66
N LYS A 139 23.43 -18.50 -12.85
CA LYS A 139 23.83 -17.67 -11.71
C LYS A 139 23.60 -18.38 -10.38
N THR A 140 24.41 -18.01 -9.39
CA THR A 140 24.25 -18.52 -8.02
C THR A 140 22.91 -18.11 -7.45
N MET A 141 22.28 -19.01 -6.69
CA MET A 141 20.99 -18.77 -6.02
C MET A 141 20.99 -17.47 -5.18
N SER A 142 22.09 -17.16 -4.48
CA SER A 142 22.22 -15.93 -3.70
C SER A 142 22.19 -14.66 -4.55
N LEU A 143 22.79 -14.69 -5.75
CA LEU A 143 22.75 -13.56 -6.68
C LEU A 143 21.34 -13.36 -7.25
N ILE A 144 20.67 -14.45 -7.60
CA ILE A 144 19.29 -14.42 -8.10
C ILE A 144 18.36 -13.85 -7.03
N ALA A 145 18.44 -14.35 -5.80
CA ALA A 145 17.67 -13.85 -4.66
C ALA A 145 17.95 -12.37 -4.34
N TRP A 146 19.13 -11.86 -4.70
CA TRP A 146 19.47 -10.45 -4.50
C TRP A 146 19.00 -9.55 -5.65
N ILE A 147 19.10 -10.00 -6.90
CA ILE A 147 18.72 -9.21 -8.07
C ILE A 147 17.20 -9.23 -8.29
N CYS A 148 16.53 -10.38 -8.12
CA CYS A 148 15.12 -10.55 -8.44
C CYS A 148 14.18 -9.54 -7.74
N PRO A 149 14.36 -9.23 -6.44
CA PRO A 149 13.55 -8.20 -5.77
C PRO A 149 13.75 -6.79 -6.34
N LEU A 150 14.89 -6.52 -6.97
CA LEU A 150 15.20 -5.22 -7.59
C LEU A 150 14.62 -5.09 -9.00
N LEU A 151 14.15 -6.18 -9.60
CA LEU A 151 13.57 -6.17 -10.93
C LEU A 151 12.18 -5.53 -10.90
N LYS A 152 12.04 -4.40 -11.58
CA LYS A 152 10.74 -3.76 -11.80
C LYS A 152 10.20 -4.15 -13.17
N THR A 153 8.94 -4.55 -13.22
CA THR A 153 8.27 -4.83 -14.49
C THR A 153 7.95 -3.50 -15.17
N TYR A 154 8.40 -3.35 -16.42
CA TYR A 154 8.11 -2.20 -17.26
C TYR A 154 7.56 -2.69 -18.60
N LEU A 155 6.53 -2.01 -19.11
CA LEU A 155 5.93 -2.30 -20.41
C LEU A 155 6.39 -1.23 -21.40
N VAL A 156 6.92 -1.68 -22.54
CA VAL A 156 7.28 -0.85 -23.69
C VAL A 156 6.25 -1.13 -24.78
N THR A 157 5.66 -0.08 -25.36
CA THR A 157 4.70 -0.25 -26.47
C THR A 157 5.39 -0.33 -27.82
N GLU A 158 4.67 -0.80 -28.85
CA GLU A 158 5.19 -0.83 -30.21
C GLU A 158 5.67 0.56 -30.66
N ASN A 159 6.82 0.63 -31.34
CA ASN A 159 7.51 1.85 -31.77
C ASN A 159 8.10 2.75 -30.67
N GLU A 160 8.15 2.32 -29.41
CA GLU A 160 8.96 2.99 -28.39
C GLU A 160 10.43 2.53 -28.43
N TYR A 161 11.34 3.49 -28.30
CA TYR A 161 12.76 3.22 -28.16
C TYR A 161 13.12 2.99 -26.71
N VAL A 162 13.84 1.89 -26.45
CA VAL A 162 14.30 1.54 -25.10
C VAL A 162 15.57 2.30 -24.72
N TYR A 163 16.48 2.47 -25.68
CA TYR A 163 17.71 3.27 -25.56
C TYR A 163 18.02 3.93 -26.91
N PHE A 164 18.58 5.14 -26.88
CA PHE A 164 19.19 5.78 -28.04
C PHE A 164 20.72 5.69 -28.01
N GLU A 165 21.33 5.73 -29.18
CA GLU A 165 22.78 5.83 -29.30
C GLU A 165 23.25 7.17 -28.71
N GLY A 166 24.07 7.11 -27.66
CA GLY A 166 24.54 8.28 -26.92
C GLY A 166 23.84 8.51 -25.58
N ASP A 167 22.81 7.74 -25.23
CA ASP A 167 22.18 7.80 -23.90
C ASP A 167 23.13 7.27 -22.82
N GLU A 168 23.08 7.89 -21.64
CA GLU A 168 23.68 7.33 -20.44
C GLU A 168 22.94 6.06 -20.01
N ILE A 169 23.66 4.98 -19.77
CA ILE A 169 23.06 3.72 -19.31
C ILE A 169 22.74 3.83 -17.83
N VAL A 170 21.52 4.27 -17.52
CA VAL A 170 21.05 4.42 -16.12
C VAL A 170 20.56 3.09 -15.54
N ASN A 171 19.95 2.23 -16.35
CA ASN A 171 19.33 0.99 -15.91
C ASN A 171 19.72 -0.20 -16.80
N VAL A 172 19.64 -1.42 -16.27
CA VAL A 172 19.75 -2.67 -17.03
C VAL A 172 18.36 -3.29 -17.16
N GLN A 173 17.98 -3.67 -18.38
CA GLN A 173 16.66 -4.24 -18.67
C GLN A 173 16.78 -5.69 -19.12
N PHE A 174 15.91 -6.54 -18.60
CA PHE A 174 15.79 -7.94 -19.00
C PHE A 174 14.47 -8.16 -19.71
N MET A 175 14.53 -8.63 -20.95
CA MET A 175 13.33 -8.95 -21.72
C MET A 175 12.71 -10.24 -21.19
N LYS A 176 11.46 -10.16 -20.75
CA LYS A 176 10.67 -11.32 -20.28
C LYS A 176 9.85 -11.96 -21.40
N LYS A 177 9.20 -11.13 -22.23
CA LYS A 177 8.36 -11.53 -23.38
C LYS A 177 8.37 -10.43 -24.43
N GLY A 178 8.28 -10.80 -25.69
CA GLY A 178 8.21 -9.88 -26.83
C GLY A 178 9.44 -9.94 -27.73
N SER A 179 9.53 -8.97 -28.64
CA SER A 179 10.62 -8.86 -29.60
C SER A 179 11.17 -7.43 -29.54
N CYS A 180 12.48 -7.28 -29.36
CA CYS A 180 13.16 -6.00 -29.56
C CYS A 180 14.09 -6.10 -30.76
N GLY A 181 14.11 -5.04 -31.57
CA GLY A 181 15.05 -4.87 -32.66
C GLY A 181 16.07 -3.81 -32.30
N PHE A 182 17.29 -3.96 -32.83
CA PHE A 182 18.25 -2.87 -32.87
C PHE A 182 18.11 -2.15 -34.21
N VAL A 183 17.94 -0.83 -34.16
CA VAL A 183 17.85 0.03 -35.34
C VAL A 183 19.16 0.81 -35.43
N LEU A 184 20.00 0.48 -36.42
CA LEU A 184 21.17 1.28 -36.76
C LEU A 184 20.75 2.33 -37.78
N PRO A 185 20.76 3.64 -37.45
CA PRO A 185 20.34 4.67 -38.40
C PRO A 185 21.17 4.67 -39.69
N LYS A 186 22.42 4.18 -39.62
CA LYS A 186 23.37 4.14 -40.75
C LYS A 186 23.18 2.96 -41.71
N PHE A 187 22.46 1.92 -41.33
CA PHE A 187 22.27 0.73 -42.16
C PHE A 187 20.79 0.35 -42.09
N ASN A 188 20.10 0.31 -43.24
CA ASN A 188 18.66 0.04 -43.35
C ASN A 188 18.27 -1.42 -43.00
N ASN A 189 18.96 -2.03 -42.02
CA ASN A 189 18.92 -3.42 -41.64
C ASN A 189 18.59 -3.51 -40.15
N ALA A 190 17.30 -3.63 -39.82
CA ALA A 190 16.88 -3.99 -38.47
C ALA A 190 17.20 -5.48 -38.23
N LYS A 191 17.95 -5.79 -37.17
CA LYS A 191 18.14 -7.17 -36.72
C LYS A 191 17.30 -7.37 -35.46
N TYR A 192 16.29 -8.24 -35.56
CA TYR A 192 15.41 -8.56 -34.45
C TYR A 192 16.04 -9.63 -33.56
N ILE A 193 16.06 -9.38 -32.25
CA ILE A 193 16.38 -10.39 -31.26
C ILE A 193 15.05 -10.93 -30.75
N ASN A 194 14.73 -12.15 -31.17
CA ASN A 194 13.59 -12.89 -30.65
C ASN A 194 14.06 -13.77 -29.50
N ILE A 195 13.45 -13.59 -28.34
CA ILE A 195 13.59 -14.50 -27.20
C ILE A 195 12.27 -15.27 -27.10
N GLN A 196 12.34 -16.58 -27.34
CA GLN A 196 11.22 -17.51 -27.14
C GLN A 196 11.00 -17.77 -25.65
#